data_AF-A0A7I4C1C0-F1
#
_entry.id   AF-A0A7I4C1C0-F1
#
_cell.length_a   1.000
_cell.length_b   1.000
_cell.length_c   1.000
_cell.angle_alpha   90.00
_cell.angle_beta   90.00
_cell.angle_gamma   90.00
#
_symmetry.space_group_name_H-M   'P 1'
#
loop_
_entity.id
_entity.type
_entity.pdbx_description
1 polymer ?
#
loop_
_entity_poly.entity_id
_entity_poly.type
_entity_poly.pdbx_seq_one_letter_code
_entity_poly.pdbx_strand_id
1 'polypeptide(L)'
;MDILSSRSNTKQDEEKYRHWFDYADADGDGRLTGDDAVKFFSLSQLPRAELKQVWAIADVKRQGFLGFKEFVSAMQVISLLQSGNDIGPDILKNADLEKIGAPTMVGLVELLSKGLRGSKSSNGSIHSNGSSPQQQASQTSQWFREKTPRRSLSSVSVTSIVDGLKKLYIEKLKPLEVTYRFNDFVSPTLTESDFDAKPQVMLLGQYSTGKTTFIKHLLRTSYPGAHIGPEPTTDRFVVVMGGADERNVPGNTIVVQADMPFSGLTRFGQAFLAKFECSQMPHPLLDHITFVDTPGVLSGEKQRTQRSYDFTGVTEWFASKCDLILLLFDPHKLDISDEFKRVITSLRGNTDKIRIVLNKADQVDTQQLMRVYGALMWSLGKVLNTPEVMRVYIGCDY
;
A
#
# COMPACT_ATOMS: atom_id res chain seq x y z
N MET A 1 24.39 -4.12 0.10
CA MET A 1 25.48 -4.27 1.07
C MET A 1 24.86 -4.73 2.38
N ASP A 2 24.94 -6.03 2.62
CA ASP A 2 24.51 -6.70 3.84
C ASP A 2 25.44 -6.34 5.00
N ILE A 3 25.12 -5.29 5.75
CA ILE A 3 25.94 -4.85 6.91
C ILE A 3 25.59 -5.66 8.19
N LEU A 4 24.60 -6.55 8.14
CA LEU A 4 24.12 -7.30 9.33
C LEU A 4 24.54 -8.78 9.34
N SER A 5 25.39 -9.23 8.41
CA SER A 5 25.67 -10.66 8.20
C SER A 5 26.83 -11.26 9.00
N SER A 6 27.52 -10.51 9.87
CA SER A 6 28.67 -11.07 10.59
C SER A 6 28.68 -10.69 12.07
N ARG A 7 27.97 -11.48 12.87
CA ARG A 7 28.29 -11.68 14.29
C ARG A 7 28.22 -13.16 14.60
N SER A 8 29.31 -13.70 15.13
CA SER A 8 29.28 -14.92 15.92
C SER A 8 28.74 -14.56 17.31
N ASN A 9 27.43 -14.64 17.51
CA ASN A 9 26.92 -14.71 18.89
C ASN A 9 27.48 -15.99 19.52
N THR A 10 27.85 -15.94 20.79
CA THR A 10 28.11 -17.18 21.52
C THR A 10 26.82 -18.03 21.51
N LYS A 11 26.94 -19.35 21.31
CA LYS A 11 25.75 -20.24 21.24
C LYS A 11 24.83 -20.10 22.47
N GLN A 12 25.38 -19.73 23.63
CA GLN A 12 24.64 -19.49 24.86
C GLN A 12 23.77 -18.23 24.84
N ASP A 13 24.21 -17.15 24.19
CA ASP A 13 23.41 -15.92 24.10
C ASP A 13 22.25 -16.07 23.12
N GLU A 14 22.42 -16.84 22.04
CA GLU A 14 21.33 -17.13 21.09
C GLU A 14 20.23 -17.99 21.71
N GLU A 15 20.57 -19.02 22.46
CA GLU A 15 19.59 -19.84 23.19
C GLU A 15 18.82 -18.99 24.21
N LYS A 16 19.51 -18.09 24.91
CA LYS A 16 18.89 -17.18 25.87
C LYS A 16 17.93 -16.20 25.20
N TYR A 17 18.32 -15.58 24.08
CA TYR A 17 17.44 -14.70 23.32
C TYR A 17 16.28 -15.46 22.68
N ARG A 18 16.47 -16.74 22.34
CA ARG A 18 15.38 -17.59 21.83
C ARG A 18 14.30 -17.78 22.88
N HIS A 19 14.68 -18.14 24.10
CA HIS A 19 13.72 -18.27 25.21
C HIS A 19 13.01 -16.95 25.54
N TRP A 20 13.68 -15.82 25.38
CA TRP A 20 13.08 -14.50 25.59
C TRP A 20 12.11 -14.11 24.48
N PHE A 21 12.46 -14.45 23.23
CA PHE A 21 11.60 -14.25 22.08
C PHE A 21 10.32 -15.09 22.21
N ASP A 22 10.45 -16.38 22.56
CA ASP A 22 9.31 -17.28 22.73
C ASP A 22 8.39 -16.83 23.89
N TYR A 23 8.93 -16.15 24.91
CA TYR A 23 8.11 -15.55 25.98
C TYR A 23 7.42 -14.26 25.53
N ALA A 24 8.08 -13.47 24.68
CA ALA A 24 7.53 -12.23 24.14
C ALA A 24 6.46 -12.48 23.06
N ASP A 25 6.63 -13.56 22.28
CA ASP A 25 5.73 -14.08 21.24
C ASP A 25 4.63 -14.96 21.88
N ALA A 26 3.66 -14.30 22.53
CA ALA A 26 2.63 -14.99 23.31
C ALA A 26 1.65 -15.85 22.47
N ASP A 27 1.52 -15.57 21.17
CA ASP A 27 0.69 -16.32 20.23
C ASP A 27 1.47 -17.32 19.37
N GLY A 28 2.81 -17.29 19.43
CA GLY A 28 3.70 -18.27 18.80
C GLY A 28 3.71 -18.19 17.29
N ASP A 29 3.37 -17.03 16.72
CA ASP A 29 3.29 -16.81 15.28
C ASP A 29 4.66 -16.46 14.66
N GLY A 30 5.69 -16.33 15.50
CA GLY A 30 7.06 -15.98 15.13
C GLY A 30 7.26 -14.49 14.90
N ARG A 31 6.33 -13.63 15.32
CA ARG A 31 6.34 -12.18 15.07
C ARG A 31 6.02 -11.39 16.33
N LEU A 32 6.98 -10.60 16.79
CA LEU A 32 6.76 -9.70 17.91
C LEU A 32 6.17 -8.37 17.42
N THR A 33 4.90 -8.10 17.70
CA THR A 33 4.25 -6.84 17.35
C THR A 33 4.77 -5.66 18.18
N GLY A 34 4.52 -4.42 17.75
CA GLY A 34 4.92 -3.22 18.49
C GLY A 34 4.38 -3.17 19.91
N ASP A 35 3.14 -3.59 20.13
CA ASP A 35 2.52 -3.60 21.46
C ASP A 35 3.16 -4.65 22.38
N ASP A 36 3.52 -5.81 21.85
CA ASP A 36 4.17 -6.89 22.62
C ASP A 36 5.63 -6.57 22.89
N ALA A 37 6.32 -5.95 21.93
CA ALA A 37 7.65 -5.41 22.11
C ALA A 37 7.69 -4.31 23.18
N VAL A 38 6.72 -3.40 23.23
CA VAL A 38 6.66 -2.38 24.28
C VAL A 38 6.48 -3.02 25.66
N LYS A 39 5.59 -4.02 25.80
CA LYS A 39 5.41 -4.76 27.06
C LYS A 39 6.70 -5.47 27.49
N PHE A 40 7.36 -6.14 26.55
CA PHE A 40 8.58 -6.90 26.84
C PHE A 40 9.79 -5.98 27.10
N PHE A 41 10.03 -4.97 26.25
CA PHE A 41 11.15 -4.04 26.41
C PHE A 41 11.02 -3.15 27.64
N SER A 42 9.80 -2.90 28.14
CA SER A 42 9.62 -2.17 29.41
C SER A 42 10.28 -2.87 30.60
N LEU A 43 10.57 -4.17 30.52
CA LEU A 43 11.33 -4.90 31.53
C LEU A 43 12.81 -4.44 31.63
N SER A 44 13.33 -3.75 30.60
CA SER A 44 14.67 -3.15 30.62
C SER A 44 14.78 -1.88 31.47
N GLN A 45 13.66 -1.35 31.97
CA GLN A 45 13.55 -0.09 32.71
C GLN A 45 14.00 1.17 31.95
N LEU A 46 14.20 1.09 30.64
CA LEU A 46 14.51 2.27 29.82
C LEU A 46 13.27 3.16 29.64
N PRO A 47 13.43 4.50 29.53
CA PRO A 47 12.35 5.42 29.22
C PRO A 47 11.63 5.06 27.92
N ARG A 48 10.31 5.29 27.86
CA ARG A 48 9.49 5.01 26.68
C ARG A 48 9.99 5.69 25.40
N ALA A 49 10.65 6.84 25.52
CA ALA A 49 11.28 7.56 24.40
C ALA A 49 12.43 6.75 23.78
N GLU A 50 13.26 6.13 24.61
CA GLU A 50 14.38 5.29 24.17
C GLU A 50 13.89 3.96 23.61
N LEU A 51 12.86 3.35 24.20
CA LEU A 51 12.25 2.12 23.67
C LEU A 51 11.68 2.32 22.26
N LYS A 52 11.13 3.51 21.97
CA LYS A 52 10.67 3.86 20.63
C LYS A 52 11.84 3.96 19.63
N GLN A 53 13.00 4.42 20.09
CA GLN A 53 14.22 4.48 19.28
C GLN A 53 14.79 3.08 19.05
N VAL A 54 14.82 2.21 20.08
CA VAL A 54 15.18 0.79 19.95
C VAL A 54 14.33 0.10 18.89
N TRP A 55 13.00 0.29 18.94
CA TRP A 55 12.08 -0.25 17.94
C TRP A 55 12.41 0.26 16.53
N ALA A 56 12.61 1.57 16.38
CA ALA A 56 12.91 2.17 15.08
C ALA A 56 14.23 1.68 14.48
N ILE A 57 15.21 1.35 15.32
CA ILE A 57 16.51 0.79 14.89
C ILE A 57 16.38 -0.70 14.54
N ALA A 58 15.56 -1.45 15.27
CA ALA A 58 15.35 -2.89 15.04
C ALA A 58 14.45 -3.17 13.83
N ASP A 59 13.38 -2.39 13.62
CA ASP A 59 12.47 -2.51 12.48
C ASP A 59 12.99 -1.70 11.26
N VAL A 60 14.20 -2.04 10.80
CA VAL A 60 14.85 -1.37 9.65
C VAL A 60 13.96 -1.42 8.40
N LYS A 61 13.21 -2.50 8.23
CA LYS A 61 12.32 -2.74 7.09
C LYS A 61 10.94 -2.10 7.22
N ARG A 62 10.63 -1.49 8.37
CA ARG A 62 9.31 -0.89 8.69
C ARG A 62 8.15 -1.88 8.48
N GLN A 63 8.38 -3.14 8.80
CA GLN A 63 7.39 -4.21 8.58
C GLN A 63 6.32 -4.25 9.68
N GLY A 64 6.49 -3.48 10.77
CA GLY A 64 5.52 -3.37 11.86
C GLY A 64 5.56 -4.52 12.87
N PHE A 65 6.47 -5.48 12.68
CA PHE A 65 6.74 -6.59 13.61
C PHE A 65 8.25 -6.92 13.61
N LEU A 66 8.76 -7.50 14.68
CA LEU A 66 10.14 -7.97 14.78
C LEU A 66 10.16 -9.50 14.69
N GLY A 67 10.89 -10.04 13.71
CA GLY A 67 11.27 -11.44 13.72
C GLY A 67 12.42 -11.69 14.71
N PHE A 68 12.83 -12.96 14.84
CA PHE A 68 13.88 -13.33 15.79
C PHE A 68 15.20 -12.57 15.56
N LYS A 69 15.61 -12.35 14.30
CA LYS A 69 16.85 -11.64 13.98
C LYS A 69 16.78 -10.17 14.39
N GLU A 70 15.67 -9.51 14.08
CA GLU A 70 15.41 -8.11 14.43
C GLU A 70 15.27 -7.95 15.96
N PHE A 71 14.69 -8.93 16.65
CA PHE A 71 14.63 -8.96 18.10
C PHE A 71 16.01 -9.04 18.76
N VAL A 72 16.93 -9.86 18.23
CA VAL A 72 18.31 -9.92 18.72
C VAL A 72 19.00 -8.58 18.55
N SER A 73 18.78 -7.88 17.43
CA SER A 73 19.28 -6.51 17.24
C SER A 73 18.69 -5.55 18.28
N ALA A 74 17.39 -5.63 18.58
CA ALA A 74 16.76 -4.83 19.63
C ALA A 74 17.41 -5.06 21.01
N MET A 75 17.67 -6.32 21.39
CA MET A 75 18.33 -6.66 22.66
C MET A 75 19.74 -6.07 22.77
N GLN A 76 20.49 -6.05 21.66
CA GLN A 76 21.82 -5.45 21.62
C GLN A 76 21.78 -3.93 21.79
N VAL A 77 20.80 -3.27 21.18
CA VAL A 77 20.58 -1.83 21.36
C VAL A 77 20.20 -1.52 22.81
N ILE A 78 19.31 -2.29 23.42
CA ILE A 78 18.95 -2.11 24.84
C ILE A 78 20.19 -2.24 25.74
N SER A 79 21.08 -3.20 25.47
CA SER A 79 22.30 -3.36 26.27
C SER A 79 23.28 -2.18 26.13
N LEU A 80 23.37 -1.58 24.93
CA LEU A 80 24.14 -0.35 24.70
C LEU A 80 23.61 0.83 25.52
N LEU A 81 22.28 0.93 25.65
CA LEU A 81 21.63 1.99 26.42
C LEU A 81 21.81 1.83 27.92
N GLN A 82 21.67 0.61 28.41
CA GLN A 82 21.90 0.30 29.82
C GLN A 82 23.36 0.48 30.24
N SER A 83 24.31 0.39 29.30
CA SER A 83 25.73 0.71 29.55
C SER A 83 26.06 2.20 29.48
N GLY A 84 25.08 3.07 29.23
CA GLY A 84 25.21 4.53 29.29
C GLY A 84 25.73 5.19 28.01
N ASN A 85 25.61 4.53 26.85
CA ASN A 85 25.98 5.11 25.56
C ASN A 85 24.82 5.89 24.92
N ASP A 86 25.08 7.10 24.42
CA ASP A 86 24.08 7.98 23.79
C ASP A 86 23.62 7.48 22.40
N ILE A 87 22.31 7.64 22.11
CA ILE A 87 21.68 7.25 20.84
C ILE A 87 22.01 8.24 19.72
N GLY A 88 23.12 8.01 19.00
CA GLY A 88 23.41 8.63 17.71
C GLY A 88 23.04 7.73 16.51
N PRO A 89 22.71 8.29 15.33
CA PRO A 89 22.38 7.52 14.12
C PRO A 89 23.54 6.64 13.58
N ASP A 90 24.75 6.75 14.15
CA ASP A 90 25.96 6.03 13.72
C ASP A 90 26.49 4.98 14.73
N ILE A 91 25.76 4.66 15.82
CA ILE A 91 26.26 3.73 16.88
C ILE A 91 26.67 2.36 16.33
N LEU A 92 25.93 1.82 15.36
CA LEU A 92 26.17 0.47 14.83
C LEU A 92 27.48 0.34 14.03
N LYS A 93 28.16 1.46 13.72
CA LYS A 93 29.45 1.45 13.00
C LYS A 93 30.67 1.56 13.92
N ASN A 94 30.53 2.14 15.11
CA ASN A 94 31.67 2.62 15.90
C ASN A 94 31.71 2.16 17.36
N ALA A 95 30.74 1.38 17.85
CA ALA A 95 30.83 0.83 19.20
C ALA A 95 31.65 -0.48 19.20
N ASP A 96 32.64 -0.59 20.09
CA ASP A 96 33.33 -1.84 20.42
C ASP A 96 32.34 -2.80 21.10
N LEU A 97 31.56 -3.50 20.26
CA LEU A 97 30.43 -4.32 20.66
C LEU A 97 30.83 -5.70 21.23
N GLU A 98 32.13 -5.97 21.35
CA GLU A 98 32.67 -7.21 21.92
C GLU A 98 32.71 -7.21 23.47
N LYS A 99 32.53 -6.06 24.12
CA LYS A 99 32.62 -5.94 25.60
C LYS A 99 31.28 -5.81 26.33
N ILE A 100 30.16 -5.86 25.60
CA ILE A 100 28.84 -5.54 26.16
C ILE A 100 28.08 -6.83 26.44
N GLY A 101 27.83 -7.13 27.72
CA GLY A 101 27.07 -8.29 28.16
C GLY A 101 25.58 -8.24 27.79
N ALA A 102 24.84 -9.32 28.04
CA ALA A 102 23.39 -9.36 27.81
C ALA A 102 22.65 -8.26 28.61
N PRO A 103 21.58 -7.66 28.08
CA PRO A 103 20.84 -6.61 28.77
C PRO A 103 20.19 -7.15 30.05
N THR A 104 20.08 -6.27 31.05
CA THR A 104 19.40 -6.56 32.31
C THR A 104 17.90 -6.41 32.12
N MET A 105 17.17 -7.52 32.18
CA MET A 105 15.71 -7.54 32.09
C MET A 105 15.13 -7.85 33.49
N VAL A 106 14.63 -6.82 34.17
CA VAL A 106 14.18 -6.92 35.56
C VAL A 106 12.94 -7.81 35.64
N GLY A 107 12.97 -8.81 36.53
CA GLY A 107 11.87 -9.75 36.76
C GLY A 107 11.74 -10.88 35.72
N LEU A 108 12.51 -10.87 34.63
CA LEU A 108 12.39 -11.86 33.55
C LEU A 108 12.78 -13.29 34.01
N VAL A 109 13.75 -13.41 34.91
CA VAL A 109 14.17 -14.71 35.49
C VAL A 109 13.07 -15.31 36.39
N GLU A 110 12.33 -14.46 37.11
CA GLU A 110 11.20 -14.90 37.95
C GLU A 110 9.96 -15.26 37.11
N LEU A 111 9.75 -14.56 35.98
CA LEU A 111 8.67 -14.84 35.05
C LEU A 111 8.89 -16.14 34.27
N LEU A 112 10.12 -16.38 33.79
CA LEU A 112 10.49 -17.62 33.10
C LEU A 112 10.44 -18.84 34.03
N SER A 113 10.81 -18.68 35.31
CA SER A 113 10.71 -19.76 36.30
C SER A 113 9.26 -20.05 36.76
N LYS A 114 8.35 -19.09 36.66
CA LYS A 114 6.90 -19.30 36.88
C LYS A 114 6.21 -20.00 35.70
N GLY A 115 6.69 -19.79 34.46
CA GLY A 115 6.21 -20.51 33.27
C GLY A 115 6.48 -22.02 33.30
N LEU A 116 7.50 -22.47 34.06
CA LEU A 116 7.88 -23.88 34.20
C LEU A 116 7.10 -24.64 35.30
N ARG A 117 6.19 -23.99 36.05
CA ARG A 117 5.38 -24.64 37.11
C ARG A 117 4.00 -25.12 36.66
N GLY A 118 3.70 -25.13 35.37
CA GLY A 118 2.50 -25.74 34.78
C GLY A 118 2.59 -27.26 34.56
N SER A 119 3.75 -27.88 34.75
CA SER A 119 3.91 -29.34 34.65
C SER A 119 4.15 -29.93 36.04
N LYS A 120 3.07 -30.40 36.68
CA LYS A 120 3.17 -31.35 37.78
C LYS A 120 2.67 -32.71 37.32
N SER A 121 3.63 -33.61 37.21
CA SER A 121 3.50 -35.04 37.45
C SER A 121 2.64 -35.33 38.69
N SER A 122 1.69 -36.27 38.56
CA SER A 122 1.14 -37.03 39.68
C SER A 122 1.51 -38.51 39.48
N ASN A 123 2.32 -39.01 40.39
CA ASN A 123 2.78 -40.38 40.50
C ASN A 123 1.69 -41.30 41.10
N GLY A 124 1.52 -42.49 40.51
CA GLY A 124 1.49 -43.77 41.24
C GLY A 124 0.14 -44.39 41.65
N SER A 125 -0.24 -45.52 41.03
CA SER A 125 -0.23 -46.85 41.69
C SER A 125 -0.72 -48.01 40.78
N ILE A 126 0.19 -48.97 40.61
CA ILE A 126 0.12 -50.43 40.45
C ILE A 126 -1.28 -51.09 40.38
N HIS A 127 -1.53 -51.87 39.31
CA HIS A 127 -2.01 -53.26 39.38
C HIS A 127 -1.78 -54.01 38.04
N SER A 128 -1.55 -55.32 38.18
CA SER A 128 -1.01 -56.30 37.24
C SER A 128 -2.06 -57.11 36.46
N ASN A 129 -1.80 -57.43 35.19
CA ASN A 129 -1.76 -58.78 34.55
C ASN A 129 -2.19 -58.78 33.07
N GLY A 130 -1.39 -59.43 32.22
CA GLY A 130 -1.90 -60.40 31.23
C GLY A 130 -1.94 -60.05 29.74
N SER A 131 -1.05 -60.70 28.97
CA SER A 131 -1.20 -61.25 27.60
C SER A 131 -1.18 -60.37 26.32
N SER A 132 -0.07 -60.53 25.58
CA SER A 132 0.09 -60.84 24.13
C SER A 132 -0.22 -59.80 23.02
N PRO A 133 0.49 -59.87 21.87
CA PRO A 133 0.76 -58.71 21.01
C PRO A 133 0.11 -58.79 19.61
N GLN A 134 -0.29 -57.65 19.01
CA GLN A 134 -0.33 -57.53 17.56
C GLN A 134 -0.35 -56.08 17.02
N GLN A 135 0.10 -55.98 15.78
CA GLN A 135 0.58 -54.84 15.00
C GLN A 135 -0.49 -53.87 14.47
N GLN A 136 0.03 -52.68 14.12
CA GLN A 136 -0.23 -51.90 12.90
C GLN A 136 -1.29 -50.78 12.86
N ALA A 137 -0.84 -49.73 12.16
CA ALA A 137 -1.55 -48.70 11.41
C ALA A 137 -1.92 -47.40 12.13
N SER A 138 -1.16 -46.38 11.75
CA SER A 138 -1.52 -44.97 11.66
C SER A 138 -2.91 -44.75 11.04
N GLN A 139 -3.75 -43.93 11.69
CA GLN A 139 -4.82 -43.16 11.06
C GLN A 139 -5.24 -41.96 11.91
N THR A 140 -4.89 -40.78 11.41
CA THR A 140 -5.70 -39.56 11.30
C THR A 140 -6.63 -39.13 12.46
N SER A 141 -6.28 -37.96 12.97
CA SER A 141 -7.08 -36.95 13.64
C SER A 141 -8.58 -36.94 13.28
N GLN A 142 -9.42 -37.34 14.23
CA GLN A 142 -10.82 -36.93 14.31
C GLN A 142 -11.13 -36.51 15.75
N TRP A 143 -10.82 -35.26 16.09
CA TRP A 143 -11.51 -34.54 17.16
C TRP A 143 -11.75 -33.10 16.70
N PHE A 144 -12.70 -32.96 15.78
CA PHE A 144 -13.38 -31.70 15.60
C PHE A 144 -14.35 -31.48 16.76
N ARG A 145 -14.52 -30.19 17.10
CA ARG A 145 -15.46 -29.56 18.06
C ARG A 145 -15.02 -29.68 19.52
N GLU A 146 -14.75 -28.59 20.24
CA GLU A 146 -15.46 -27.31 20.26
C GLU A 146 -14.50 -26.11 20.38
N LYS A 147 -14.73 -25.06 19.57
CA LYS A 147 -14.06 -23.76 19.71
C LYS A 147 -14.81 -22.93 20.73
N THR A 148 -14.14 -22.56 21.81
CA THR A 148 -14.54 -21.47 22.72
C THR A 148 -14.66 -20.16 21.91
N PRO A 149 -15.72 -19.36 22.09
CA PRO A 149 -16.02 -18.28 21.17
C PRO A 149 -14.99 -17.16 21.32
N ARG A 150 -14.31 -16.85 20.21
CA ARG A 150 -13.68 -15.53 20.04
C ARG A 150 -14.77 -14.50 20.33
N ARG A 151 -14.47 -13.47 21.11
CA ARG A 151 -15.26 -12.24 21.07
C ARG A 151 -15.14 -11.71 19.64
N SER A 152 -16.01 -12.19 18.77
CA SER A 152 -16.31 -11.47 17.55
C SER A 152 -16.80 -10.11 18.03
N LEU A 153 -16.42 -9.07 17.31
CA LEU A 153 -17.28 -7.88 17.26
C LEU A 153 -18.71 -8.44 17.17
N SER A 154 -19.57 -8.07 18.11
CA SER A 154 -20.99 -8.35 17.96
C SER A 154 -21.32 -7.96 16.54
N SER A 155 -21.96 -8.84 15.78
CA SER A 155 -22.46 -8.56 14.44
C SER A 155 -23.44 -7.39 14.53
N VAL A 156 -22.92 -6.17 14.67
CA VAL A 156 -23.69 -4.94 14.62
C VAL A 156 -23.98 -4.75 13.15
N SER A 157 -24.95 -5.52 12.66
CA SER A 157 -25.78 -5.24 11.49
C SER A 157 -25.04 -4.51 10.36
N VAL A 158 -23.98 -5.11 9.85
CA VAL A 158 -23.33 -4.60 8.65
C VAL A 158 -23.64 -5.58 7.52
N THR A 159 -24.29 -5.10 6.48
CA THR A 159 -24.73 -5.88 5.32
C THR A 159 -23.58 -6.21 4.35
N SER A 160 -22.48 -5.44 4.36
CA SER A 160 -21.29 -5.61 3.51
C SER A 160 -20.00 -5.12 4.19
N ILE A 161 -18.83 -5.59 3.75
CA ILE A 161 -17.52 -5.06 4.21
C ILE A 161 -17.42 -3.55 3.96
N VAL A 162 -17.98 -3.08 2.84
CA VAL A 162 -18.00 -1.66 2.47
C VAL A 162 -18.77 -0.83 3.49
N ASP A 163 -19.96 -1.29 3.89
CA ASP A 163 -20.76 -0.65 4.94
C ASP A 163 -20.00 -0.59 6.28
N GLY A 164 -19.20 -1.62 6.56
CA GLY A 164 -18.38 -1.70 7.77
C GLY A 164 -17.26 -0.67 7.78
N LEU A 165 -16.56 -0.54 6.64
CA LEU A 165 -15.53 0.50 6.45
C LEU A 165 -16.13 1.90 6.46
N LYS A 166 -17.27 2.10 5.80
CA LYS A 166 -18.03 3.35 5.79
C LYS A 166 -18.40 3.77 7.21
N LYS A 167 -18.95 2.85 8.00
CA LYS A 167 -19.28 3.07 9.41
C LYS A 167 -18.03 3.41 10.24
N LEU A 168 -16.94 2.66 10.07
CA LEU A 168 -15.71 2.91 10.82
C LEU A 168 -15.10 4.28 10.49
N TYR A 169 -15.10 4.68 9.21
CA TYR A 169 -14.64 6.00 8.79
C TYR A 169 -15.48 7.12 9.43
N ILE A 170 -16.81 7.03 9.34
CA ILE A 170 -17.73 8.06 9.86
C ILE A 170 -17.63 8.17 11.39
N GLU A 171 -17.53 7.05 12.10
CA GLU A 171 -17.53 7.05 13.57
C GLU A 171 -16.17 7.37 14.19
N LYS A 172 -15.06 6.99 13.52
CA LYS A 172 -13.71 7.05 14.12
C LYS A 172 -12.78 8.05 13.44
N LEU A 173 -12.76 8.11 12.12
CA LEU A 173 -11.76 8.90 11.38
C LEU A 173 -12.25 10.31 11.04
N LYS A 174 -13.48 10.41 10.51
CA LYS A 174 -14.09 11.69 10.10
C LYS A 174 -14.11 12.75 11.22
N PRO A 175 -14.43 12.43 12.50
CA PRO A 175 -14.39 13.43 13.56
C PRO A 175 -12.97 13.99 13.79
N LEU A 176 -11.94 13.15 13.63
CA LEU A 176 -10.54 13.57 13.77
C LEU A 176 -10.12 14.46 12.59
N GLU A 177 -10.47 14.08 11.36
CA GLU A 177 -10.17 14.88 10.16
C GLU A 177 -10.78 16.28 10.26
N VAL A 178 -12.03 16.38 10.71
CA VAL A 178 -12.72 17.67 10.90
C VAL A 178 -12.09 18.47 12.04
N THR A 179 -11.80 17.83 13.18
CA THR A 179 -11.23 18.50 14.36
C THR A 179 -9.88 19.12 14.07
N TYR A 180 -9.02 18.42 13.33
CA TYR A 180 -7.67 18.87 12.98
C TYR A 180 -7.58 19.54 11.60
N ARG A 181 -8.73 19.78 10.94
CA ARG A 181 -8.82 20.37 9.59
C ARG A 181 -7.91 19.68 8.57
N PHE A 182 -7.86 18.35 8.62
CA PHE A 182 -7.02 17.54 7.73
C PHE A 182 -7.28 17.83 6.24
N ASN A 183 -8.53 18.16 5.91
CA ASN A 183 -8.99 18.57 4.57
C ASN A 183 -8.22 19.75 3.97
N ASP A 184 -7.75 20.67 4.81
CA ASP A 184 -7.06 21.88 4.36
C ASP A 184 -5.61 21.59 3.96
N PHE A 185 -5.07 20.43 4.36
CA PHE A 185 -3.65 20.10 4.22
C PHE A 185 -3.36 18.92 3.30
N VAL A 186 -4.21 17.88 3.29
CA VAL A 186 -3.90 16.60 2.63
C VAL A 186 -4.97 16.18 1.65
N SER A 187 -6.15 15.78 2.13
CA SER A 187 -7.21 15.23 1.28
C SER A 187 -8.59 15.66 1.75
N PRO A 188 -9.56 15.93 0.84
CA PRO A 188 -10.94 16.19 1.22
C PRO A 188 -11.56 15.00 1.99
N THR A 189 -12.49 15.28 2.91
CA THR A 189 -13.23 14.24 3.63
C THR A 189 -13.95 13.34 2.65
N LEU A 190 -13.86 12.03 2.88
CA LEU A 190 -14.60 11.05 2.11
C LEU A 190 -16.10 11.23 2.33
N THR A 191 -16.81 11.16 1.22
CA THR A 191 -18.26 11.17 1.13
C THR A 191 -18.76 9.73 1.06
N GLU A 192 -20.05 9.54 1.30
CA GLU A 192 -20.67 8.22 1.17
C GLU A 192 -20.52 7.66 -0.25
N SER A 193 -20.69 8.52 -1.26
CA SER A 193 -20.49 8.18 -2.67
C SER A 193 -19.08 7.70 -3.00
N ASP A 194 -18.06 8.05 -2.20
CA ASP A 194 -16.70 7.53 -2.39
C ASP A 194 -16.59 6.04 -2.03
N PHE A 195 -17.39 5.56 -1.08
CA PHE A 195 -17.41 4.14 -0.69
C PHE A 195 -18.25 3.31 -1.65
N ASP A 196 -19.32 3.92 -2.18
CA ASP A 196 -20.26 3.28 -3.09
C ASP A 196 -19.78 3.37 -4.56
N ALA A 197 -18.68 4.09 -4.82
CA ALA A 197 -18.10 4.24 -6.15
C ALA A 197 -17.57 2.91 -6.70
N LYS A 198 -17.82 2.68 -7.99
CA LYS A 198 -17.21 1.57 -8.74
C LYS A 198 -15.70 1.80 -8.87
N PRO A 199 -14.90 0.72 -9.02
CA PRO A 199 -13.47 0.84 -9.29
C PRO A 199 -13.19 1.74 -10.49
N GLN A 200 -12.23 2.67 -10.33
CA GLN A 200 -11.88 3.67 -11.34
C GLN A 200 -10.50 3.40 -11.95
N VAL A 201 -10.45 3.45 -13.28
CA VAL A 201 -9.22 3.30 -14.07
C VAL A 201 -8.89 4.61 -14.77
N MET A 202 -7.80 5.26 -14.38
CA MET A 202 -7.34 6.49 -15.01
C MET A 202 -6.34 6.21 -16.12
N LEU A 203 -6.54 6.81 -17.29
CA LEU A 203 -5.59 6.78 -18.39
C LEU A 203 -4.84 8.10 -18.45
N LEU A 204 -3.51 8.03 -18.41
CA LEU A 204 -2.63 9.19 -18.39
C LEU A 204 -1.48 9.00 -19.38
N GLY A 205 -1.10 10.07 -20.07
CA GLY A 205 -0.06 10.01 -21.09
C GLY A 205 -0.06 11.23 -21.97
N GLN A 206 0.99 11.37 -22.76
CA GLN A 206 1.18 12.51 -23.65
C GLN A 206 0.14 12.57 -24.77
N TYR A 207 0.20 13.65 -25.53
CA TYR A 207 -0.66 13.84 -26.69
C TYR A 207 -0.49 12.70 -27.71
N SER A 208 -1.59 12.21 -28.28
CA SER A 208 -1.60 11.15 -29.31
C SER A 208 -1.09 9.77 -28.87
N THR A 209 -0.94 9.48 -27.57
CA THR A 209 -0.53 8.14 -27.08
C THR A 209 -1.62 7.07 -27.15
N GLY A 210 -2.84 7.44 -27.55
CA GLY A 210 -3.94 6.50 -27.76
C GLY A 210 -4.88 6.29 -26.56
N LYS A 211 -4.91 7.17 -25.55
CA LYS A 211 -5.81 7.04 -24.37
C LYS A 211 -7.28 6.81 -24.74
N THR A 212 -7.86 7.73 -25.50
CA THR A 212 -9.26 7.62 -25.96
C THR A 212 -9.48 6.39 -26.83
N THR A 213 -8.51 6.05 -27.70
CA THR A 213 -8.55 4.83 -28.52
C THR A 213 -8.50 3.56 -27.68
N PHE A 214 -7.72 3.54 -26.61
CA PHE A 214 -7.62 2.41 -25.68
C PHE A 214 -8.96 2.16 -24.98
N ILE A 215 -9.64 3.22 -24.51
CA ILE A 215 -10.98 3.08 -23.93
C ILE A 215 -11.97 2.57 -24.98
N LYS A 216 -11.95 3.14 -26.20
CA LYS A 216 -12.78 2.67 -27.31
C LYS A 216 -12.52 1.19 -27.64
N HIS A 217 -11.26 0.75 -27.60
CA HIS A 217 -10.88 -0.63 -27.85
C HIS A 217 -11.44 -1.56 -26.75
N LEU A 218 -11.33 -1.16 -25.48
CA LEU A 218 -11.89 -1.92 -24.35
C LEU A 218 -13.42 -2.01 -24.39
N LEU A 219 -14.09 -0.91 -24.72
CA LEU A 219 -15.55 -0.85 -24.84
C LEU A 219 -16.06 -1.45 -26.15
N ARG A 220 -15.19 -1.68 -27.15
CA ARG A 220 -15.56 -2.07 -28.53
C ARG A 220 -16.53 -1.10 -29.22
N THR A 221 -16.76 0.07 -28.63
CA THR A 221 -17.62 1.14 -29.12
C THR A 221 -17.08 2.50 -28.67
N SER A 222 -17.50 3.57 -29.33
CA SER A 222 -17.15 4.92 -28.93
C SER A 222 -18.08 5.40 -27.83
N TYR A 223 -17.54 6.08 -26.82
CA TYR A 223 -18.37 6.73 -25.82
C TYR A 223 -18.83 8.13 -26.29
N PRO A 224 -19.97 8.63 -25.79
CA PRO A 224 -20.48 9.96 -26.12
C PRO A 224 -19.47 11.08 -25.83
N GLY A 225 -19.19 11.94 -26.82
CA GLY A 225 -18.20 13.02 -26.72
C GLY A 225 -16.75 12.60 -26.96
N ALA A 226 -16.46 11.33 -27.23
CA ALA A 226 -15.12 10.91 -27.64
C ALA A 226 -14.74 11.62 -28.95
N HIS A 227 -13.56 12.25 -28.97
CA HIS A 227 -12.99 12.82 -30.18
C HIS A 227 -11.59 12.23 -30.38
N ILE A 228 -11.40 11.50 -31.48
CA ILE A 228 -10.12 10.87 -31.83
C ILE A 228 -9.58 11.57 -33.07
N GLY A 229 -8.52 12.36 -32.91
CA GLY A 229 -7.87 13.06 -34.03
C GLY A 229 -6.36 13.24 -33.81
N PRO A 230 -5.59 13.49 -34.90
CA PRO A 230 -4.14 13.70 -34.83
C PRO A 230 -3.75 15.03 -34.17
N GLU A 231 -4.62 16.04 -34.22
CA GLU A 231 -4.46 17.34 -33.55
C GLU A 231 -4.90 17.28 -32.08
N PRO A 232 -4.45 18.21 -31.20
CA PRO A 232 -4.93 18.42 -29.82
C PRO A 232 -6.45 18.46 -29.68
N THR A 233 -7.10 17.30 -29.57
CA THR A 233 -8.55 17.13 -29.64
C THR A 233 -9.16 16.88 -28.27
N THR A 234 -8.49 16.10 -27.40
CA THR A 234 -8.94 15.90 -26.02
C THR A 234 -8.29 16.94 -25.08
N ASP A 235 -8.98 18.05 -24.86
CA ASP A 235 -8.61 19.10 -23.90
C ASP A 235 -9.40 19.02 -22.56
N ARG A 236 -10.23 17.97 -22.41
CA ARG A 236 -11.14 17.76 -21.28
C ARG A 236 -10.84 16.49 -20.51
N PHE A 237 -11.08 16.53 -19.21
CA PHE A 237 -11.19 15.32 -18.40
C PHE A 237 -12.57 14.71 -18.65
N VAL A 238 -12.61 13.47 -19.09
CA VAL A 238 -13.86 12.75 -19.35
C VAL A 238 -13.95 11.52 -18.47
N VAL A 239 -14.96 11.49 -17.61
CA VAL A 239 -15.29 10.29 -16.84
C VAL A 239 -16.30 9.49 -17.62
N VAL A 240 -15.93 8.30 -18.07
CA VAL A 240 -16.80 7.37 -18.81
C VAL A 240 -17.38 6.37 -17.82
N MET A 241 -18.70 6.40 -17.63
CA MET A 241 -19.40 5.58 -16.65
C MET A 241 -20.68 4.97 -17.20
N GLY A 242 -21.19 3.95 -16.50
CA GLY A 242 -22.44 3.29 -16.86
C GLY A 242 -23.64 4.22 -16.63
N GLY A 243 -24.58 4.24 -17.58
CA GLY A 243 -25.83 4.97 -17.47
C GLY A 243 -26.94 4.29 -18.28
N ALA A 244 -28.19 4.64 -18.01
CA ALA A 244 -29.33 4.08 -18.76
C ALA A 244 -29.32 4.55 -20.23
N ASP A 245 -28.94 5.81 -20.45
CA ASP A 245 -28.94 6.47 -21.75
C ASP A 245 -27.56 7.01 -22.10
N GLU A 246 -27.28 7.11 -23.41
CA GLU A 246 -26.10 7.79 -23.93
C GLU A 246 -26.23 9.31 -23.77
N ARG A 247 -25.42 9.90 -22.89
CA ARG A 247 -25.44 11.34 -22.64
C ARG A 247 -24.12 11.90 -22.14
N ASN A 248 -23.88 13.18 -22.45
CA ASN A 248 -22.79 13.97 -21.87
C ASN A 248 -23.34 14.92 -20.81
N VAL A 249 -22.79 14.81 -19.60
CA VAL A 249 -23.14 15.66 -18.47
C VAL A 249 -21.96 16.62 -18.21
N PRO A 250 -22.18 17.94 -18.27
CA PRO A 250 -21.13 18.92 -17.98
C PRO A 250 -20.59 18.85 -16.55
N GLY A 251 -19.33 19.22 -16.36
CA GLY A 251 -18.61 19.22 -15.09
C GLY A 251 -19.34 19.99 -13.98
N ASN A 252 -19.92 21.15 -14.32
CA ASN A 252 -20.68 21.96 -13.36
C ASN A 252 -21.91 21.22 -12.77
N THR A 253 -22.50 20.31 -13.54
CA THR A 253 -23.69 19.55 -13.13
C THR A 253 -23.30 18.30 -12.34
N ILE A 254 -22.25 17.59 -12.75
CA ILE A 254 -21.87 16.33 -12.12
C ILE A 254 -21.30 16.53 -10.70
N VAL A 255 -20.62 17.64 -10.43
CA VAL A 255 -20.01 17.88 -9.11
C VAL A 255 -21.01 18.25 -8.02
N VAL A 256 -22.24 18.61 -8.37
CA VAL A 256 -23.31 18.91 -7.40
C VAL A 256 -24.23 17.71 -7.14
N GLN A 257 -24.07 16.62 -7.89
CA GLN A 257 -24.82 15.38 -7.71
C GLN A 257 -24.29 14.62 -6.49
N ALA A 258 -25.16 14.40 -5.50
CA ALA A 258 -24.79 13.79 -4.22
C ALA A 258 -24.50 12.27 -4.34
N ASP A 259 -25.03 11.63 -5.38
CA ASP A 259 -24.78 10.24 -5.75
C ASP A 259 -23.43 10.03 -6.46
N MET A 260 -22.72 11.12 -6.80
CA MET A 260 -21.50 11.07 -7.60
C MET A 260 -20.26 11.46 -6.76
N PRO A 261 -19.15 10.69 -6.86
CA PRO A 261 -17.94 10.92 -6.06
C PRO A 261 -17.07 12.08 -6.59
N PHE A 262 -17.66 13.09 -7.24
CA PHE A 262 -16.94 14.16 -7.94
C PHE A 262 -17.08 15.53 -7.29
N SER A 263 -17.81 15.64 -6.18
CA SER A 263 -18.05 16.91 -5.47
C SER A 263 -16.77 17.62 -5.04
N GLY A 264 -15.71 16.87 -4.70
CA GLY A 264 -14.40 17.41 -4.35
C GLY A 264 -13.70 18.18 -5.47
N LEU A 265 -14.11 18.01 -6.74
CA LEU A 265 -13.53 18.72 -7.88
C LEU A 265 -13.93 20.20 -7.94
N THR A 266 -14.96 20.62 -7.20
CA THR A 266 -15.37 22.03 -7.08
C THR A 266 -14.22 22.96 -6.64
N ARG A 267 -13.26 22.43 -5.86
CA ARG A 267 -12.08 23.17 -5.37
C ARG A 267 -11.17 23.69 -6.48
N PHE A 268 -11.19 23.08 -7.67
CA PHE A 268 -10.37 23.50 -8.81
C PHE A 268 -11.00 24.65 -9.61
N GLY A 269 -12.19 25.10 -9.22
CA GLY A 269 -12.84 26.29 -9.76
C GLY A 269 -13.47 26.10 -11.14
N GLN A 270 -14.16 27.16 -11.60
CA GLN A 270 -14.97 27.13 -12.83
C GLN A 270 -14.14 26.87 -14.10
N ALA A 271 -12.89 27.32 -14.13
CA ALA A 271 -12.00 27.10 -15.27
C ALA A 271 -11.75 25.61 -15.54
N PHE A 272 -11.59 24.81 -14.49
CA PHE A 272 -11.48 23.36 -14.59
C PHE A 272 -12.83 22.70 -14.90
N LEU A 273 -13.90 23.08 -14.19
CA LEU A 273 -15.22 22.45 -14.38
C LEU A 273 -15.77 22.62 -15.81
N ALA A 274 -15.41 23.71 -16.50
CA ALA A 274 -15.72 23.92 -17.92
C ALA A 274 -14.97 22.95 -18.87
N LYS A 275 -13.90 22.30 -18.38
CA LYS A 275 -13.07 21.30 -19.07
C LYS A 275 -13.21 19.91 -18.43
N PHE A 276 -14.24 19.70 -17.64
CA PHE A 276 -14.57 18.41 -17.03
C PHE A 276 -15.94 17.97 -17.53
N GLU A 277 -16.06 16.70 -17.91
CA GLU A 277 -17.29 16.12 -18.44
C GLU A 277 -17.45 14.68 -17.96
N CYS A 278 -18.70 14.25 -17.84
CA CYS A 278 -19.07 12.88 -17.58
C CYS A 278 -19.82 12.34 -18.80
N SER A 279 -19.28 11.28 -19.40
CA SER A 279 -19.90 10.55 -20.50
C SER A 279 -20.57 9.30 -19.92
N GLN A 280 -21.89 9.20 -20.08
CA GLN A 280 -22.69 8.09 -19.60
C GLN A 280 -23.20 7.29 -20.79
N MET A 281 -23.12 5.97 -20.69
CA MET A 281 -23.71 5.07 -21.69
C MET A 281 -24.03 3.70 -21.10
N PRO A 282 -25.01 2.97 -21.65
CA PRO A 282 -25.27 1.60 -21.27
C PRO A 282 -24.17 0.68 -21.83
N HIS A 283 -23.40 0.04 -20.96
CA HIS A 283 -22.38 -0.92 -21.39
C HIS A 283 -22.03 -1.91 -20.26
N PRO A 284 -21.99 -3.25 -20.52
CA PRO A 284 -21.74 -4.25 -19.47
C PRO A 284 -20.43 -4.05 -18.70
N LEU A 285 -19.37 -3.57 -19.36
CA LEU A 285 -18.12 -3.25 -18.67
C LEU A 285 -18.28 -2.06 -17.72
N LEU A 286 -19.07 -1.05 -18.10
CA LEU A 286 -19.29 0.17 -17.31
C LEU A 286 -20.24 -0.05 -16.13
N ASP A 287 -20.93 -1.20 -16.09
CA ASP A 287 -21.66 -1.67 -14.91
C ASP A 287 -20.71 -2.05 -13.76
N HIS A 288 -19.45 -2.34 -14.07
CA HIS A 288 -18.47 -2.80 -13.10
C HIS A 288 -17.31 -1.84 -12.86
N ILE A 289 -16.92 -1.04 -13.86
CA ILE A 289 -15.78 -0.12 -13.76
C ILE A 289 -16.10 1.25 -14.35
N THR A 290 -15.37 2.27 -13.92
CA THR A 290 -15.42 3.63 -14.47
C THR A 290 -14.07 3.97 -15.06
N PHE A 291 -14.04 4.62 -16.22
CA PHE A 291 -12.80 5.11 -16.82
C PHE A 291 -12.66 6.61 -16.65
N VAL A 292 -11.44 7.08 -16.44
CA VAL A 292 -11.09 8.50 -16.46
C VAL A 292 -10.14 8.73 -17.63
N ASP A 293 -10.64 9.32 -18.71
CA ASP A 293 -9.83 9.78 -19.84
C ASP A 293 -9.29 11.17 -19.53
N THR A 294 -7.96 11.30 -19.47
CA THR A 294 -7.31 12.58 -19.18
C THR A 294 -6.87 13.29 -20.46
N PRO A 295 -6.84 14.64 -20.47
CA PRO A 295 -6.22 15.39 -21.56
C PRO A 295 -4.77 14.95 -21.77
N GLY A 296 -4.32 14.93 -23.03
CA GLY A 296 -2.91 14.65 -23.32
C GLY A 296 -1.98 15.63 -22.61
N VAL A 297 -0.96 15.12 -21.92
CA VAL A 297 0.08 15.97 -21.32
C VAL A 297 0.85 16.66 -22.44
N LEU A 298 0.97 17.98 -22.35
CA LEU A 298 1.60 18.82 -23.36
C LEU A 298 3.13 18.67 -23.30
N SER A 299 3.78 18.84 -24.44
CA SER A 299 5.24 18.83 -24.53
C SER A 299 5.73 20.27 -24.75
N GLY A 300 6.36 20.85 -23.73
CA GLY A 300 7.06 22.13 -23.81
C GLY A 300 6.36 23.32 -23.15
N GLU A 301 7.17 24.33 -22.79
CA GLU A 301 6.79 25.49 -21.96
C GLU A 301 5.71 26.39 -22.61
N LYS A 302 5.70 26.51 -23.94
CA LYS A 302 4.76 27.39 -24.67
C LYS A 302 3.33 26.87 -24.71
N GLN A 303 3.13 25.58 -24.49
CA GLN A 303 1.81 24.95 -24.43
C GLN A 303 1.25 24.93 -22.99
N ARG A 304 2.11 24.98 -21.97
CA ARG A 304 1.71 25.08 -20.55
C ARG A 304 0.83 26.29 -20.25
N THR A 305 1.10 27.43 -20.88
CA THR A 305 0.36 28.68 -20.66
C THR A 305 -1.08 28.64 -21.17
N GLN A 306 -1.51 27.57 -21.85
CA GLN A 306 -2.88 27.41 -22.32
C GLN A 306 -3.85 26.86 -21.27
N ARG A 307 -3.36 26.24 -20.18
CA ARG A 307 -4.24 25.69 -19.14
C ARG A 307 -4.55 26.76 -18.09
N SER A 308 -5.82 27.12 -17.98
CA SER A 308 -6.35 28.06 -16.98
C SER A 308 -6.61 27.43 -15.60
N TYR A 309 -6.20 26.17 -15.41
CA TYR A 309 -6.41 25.40 -14.18
C TYR A 309 -5.19 24.56 -13.83
N ASP A 310 -5.10 24.14 -12.57
CA ASP A 310 -4.03 23.28 -12.06
C ASP A 310 -4.20 21.82 -12.51
N PHE A 311 -3.61 21.48 -13.66
CA PHE A 311 -3.66 20.12 -14.20
C PHE A 311 -2.99 19.09 -13.30
N THR A 312 -1.89 19.46 -12.63
CA THR A 312 -1.14 18.54 -11.77
C THR A 312 -1.97 18.18 -10.54
N GLY A 313 -2.54 19.18 -9.87
CA GLY A 313 -3.42 18.97 -8.71
C GLY A 313 -4.70 18.19 -9.04
N VAL A 314 -5.31 18.43 -10.21
CA VAL A 314 -6.47 17.63 -10.67
C VAL A 314 -6.08 16.18 -10.90
N THR A 315 -4.94 15.94 -11.56
CA THR A 315 -4.45 14.58 -11.85
C THR A 315 -4.11 13.83 -10.56
N GLU A 316 -3.50 14.51 -9.59
CA GLU A 316 -3.24 13.97 -8.25
C GLU A 316 -4.53 13.60 -7.51
N TRP A 317 -5.56 14.45 -7.61
CA TRP A 317 -6.86 14.15 -7.01
C TRP A 317 -7.48 12.88 -7.60
N PHE A 318 -7.53 12.75 -8.93
CA PHE A 318 -8.02 11.51 -9.56
C PHE A 318 -7.15 10.31 -9.19
N ALA A 319 -5.83 10.45 -9.21
CA ALA A 319 -4.90 9.38 -8.83
C ALA A 319 -5.17 8.83 -7.41
N SER A 320 -5.53 9.70 -6.47
CA SER A 320 -5.87 9.29 -5.10
C SER A 320 -7.16 8.47 -5.01
N LYS A 321 -8.08 8.68 -5.97
CA LYS A 321 -9.40 8.03 -6.03
C LYS A 321 -9.43 6.80 -6.92
N CYS A 322 -8.52 6.71 -7.89
CA CYS A 322 -8.45 5.57 -8.79
C CYS A 322 -7.81 4.35 -8.14
N ASP A 323 -8.21 3.18 -8.63
CA ASP A 323 -7.70 1.86 -8.24
C ASP A 323 -6.56 1.41 -9.17
N LEU A 324 -6.58 1.91 -10.41
CA LEU A 324 -5.59 1.60 -11.44
C LEU A 324 -5.26 2.86 -12.24
N ILE A 325 -3.97 3.10 -12.48
CA ILE A 325 -3.48 4.22 -13.29
C ILE A 325 -2.68 3.64 -14.46
N LEU A 326 -3.19 3.78 -15.68
CA LEU A 326 -2.52 3.37 -16.90
C LEU A 326 -1.69 4.53 -17.45
N LEU A 327 -0.37 4.40 -17.42
CA LEU A 327 0.56 5.33 -18.06
C LEU A 327 0.85 4.88 -19.49
N LEU A 328 0.29 5.56 -20.48
CA LEU A 328 0.43 5.24 -21.89
C LEU A 328 1.60 5.99 -22.53
N PHE A 329 2.45 5.24 -23.23
CA PHE A 329 3.59 5.72 -24.00
C PHE A 329 3.49 5.27 -25.46
N ASP A 330 4.01 6.11 -26.35
CA ASP A 330 4.16 5.82 -27.78
C ASP A 330 5.66 5.65 -28.10
N PRO A 331 6.10 4.49 -28.62
CA PRO A 331 7.49 4.21 -29.00
C PRO A 331 8.12 5.25 -29.92
N HIS A 332 7.32 5.88 -30.78
CA HIS A 332 7.80 6.87 -31.73
C HIS A 332 8.03 8.24 -31.08
N LYS A 333 7.42 8.49 -29.92
CA LYS A 333 7.46 9.77 -29.19
C LYS A 333 7.77 9.54 -27.71
N LEU A 334 8.88 8.87 -27.42
CA LEU A 334 9.29 8.53 -26.06
C LEU A 334 9.95 9.70 -25.29
N ASP A 335 9.51 10.94 -25.53
CA ASP A 335 10.06 12.11 -24.85
C ASP A 335 9.30 12.40 -23.56
N ILE A 336 9.86 12.07 -22.39
CA ILE A 336 9.22 12.44 -21.12
C ILE A 336 9.47 13.93 -20.85
N SER A 337 8.52 14.77 -21.25
CA SER A 337 8.54 16.22 -21.01
C SER A 337 8.60 16.56 -19.53
N ASP A 338 9.11 17.74 -19.17
CA ASP A 338 9.18 18.17 -17.75
C ASP A 338 7.80 18.34 -17.11
N GLU A 339 6.77 18.64 -17.91
CA GLU A 339 5.38 18.61 -17.45
C GLU A 339 4.95 17.18 -17.12
N PHE A 340 5.27 16.22 -17.98
CA PHE A 340 4.94 14.83 -17.71
C PHE A 340 5.70 14.26 -16.51
N LYS A 341 6.98 14.63 -16.33
CA LYS A 341 7.74 14.30 -15.11
C LYS A 341 7.07 14.86 -13.86
N ARG A 342 6.60 16.12 -13.90
CA ARG A 342 5.91 16.75 -12.76
C ARG A 342 4.62 16.01 -12.42
N VAL A 343 3.85 15.64 -13.43
CA VAL A 343 2.62 14.86 -13.26
C VAL A 343 2.94 13.47 -12.69
N ILE A 344 3.91 12.73 -13.23
CA ILE A 344 4.30 11.42 -12.67
C ILE A 344 4.80 11.57 -11.22
N THR A 345 5.50 12.67 -10.92
CA THR A 345 5.96 12.98 -9.55
C THR A 345 4.80 13.26 -8.60
N SER A 346 3.69 13.85 -9.06
CA SER A 346 2.48 14.05 -8.23
C SER A 346 1.69 12.76 -8.00
N LEU A 347 2.01 11.66 -8.70
CA LEU A 347 1.44 10.33 -8.43
C LEU A 347 2.18 9.59 -7.29
N ARG A 348 3.17 10.22 -6.65
CA ARG A 348 3.88 9.62 -5.51
C ARG A 348 2.89 9.24 -4.40
N GLY A 349 3.05 8.04 -3.86
CA GLY A 349 2.11 7.45 -2.90
C GLY A 349 1.01 6.59 -3.53
N ASN A 350 0.85 6.61 -4.86
CA ASN A 350 -0.07 5.75 -5.61
C ASN A 350 0.68 4.88 -6.64
N THR A 351 1.97 4.62 -6.43
CA THR A 351 2.84 3.92 -7.40
C THR A 351 2.48 2.46 -7.56
N ASP A 352 1.95 1.82 -6.53
CA ASP A 352 1.46 0.43 -6.53
C ASP A 352 0.30 0.21 -7.51
N LYS A 353 -0.47 1.27 -7.78
CA LYS A 353 -1.61 1.28 -8.71
C LYS A 353 -1.21 1.60 -10.15
N ILE A 354 0.02 2.02 -10.40
CA ILE A 354 0.46 2.42 -11.74
C ILE A 354 0.80 1.18 -12.58
N ARG A 355 0.36 1.14 -13.83
CA ARG A 355 0.79 0.17 -14.86
C ARG A 355 1.20 0.92 -16.11
N ILE A 356 2.31 0.51 -16.71
CA ILE A 356 2.85 1.17 -17.89
C ILE A 356 2.35 0.42 -19.12
N VAL A 357 1.82 1.15 -20.10
CA VAL A 357 1.40 0.60 -21.39
C VAL A 357 2.25 1.26 -22.48
N LEU A 358 3.05 0.46 -23.17
CA LEU A 358 3.75 0.86 -24.38
C LEU A 358 2.86 0.48 -25.57
N ASN A 359 2.09 1.46 -26.02
CA ASN A 359 1.11 1.30 -27.10
C ASN A 359 1.79 1.42 -28.47
N LYS A 360 1.11 1.04 -29.56
CA LYS A 360 1.63 1.14 -30.95
C LYS A 360 2.98 0.46 -31.15
N ALA A 361 3.24 -0.62 -30.41
CA ALA A 361 4.50 -1.36 -30.47
C ALA A 361 4.74 -2.02 -31.84
N ASP A 362 3.69 -2.19 -32.64
CA ASP A 362 3.71 -2.67 -34.01
C ASP A 362 4.32 -1.68 -35.02
N GLN A 363 4.42 -0.40 -34.64
CA GLN A 363 4.98 0.66 -35.51
C GLN A 363 6.51 0.73 -35.47
N VAL A 364 7.16 -0.09 -34.64
CA VAL A 364 8.62 -0.12 -34.47
C VAL A 364 9.14 -1.54 -34.64
N ASP A 365 10.36 -1.67 -35.14
CA ASP A 365 11.02 -2.96 -35.26
C ASP A 365 11.47 -3.47 -33.88
N THR A 366 11.77 -4.77 -33.78
CA THR A 366 12.17 -5.40 -32.51
C THR A 366 13.38 -4.74 -31.88
N GLN A 367 14.36 -4.27 -32.66
CA GLN A 367 15.56 -3.63 -32.10
C GLN A 367 15.24 -2.23 -31.55
N GLN A 368 14.47 -1.42 -32.29
CA GLN A 368 14.02 -0.12 -31.79
C GLN A 368 13.11 -0.28 -30.56
N LEU A 369 12.22 -1.27 -30.54
CA LEU A 369 11.36 -1.55 -29.39
C LEU A 369 12.19 -1.84 -28.12
N MET A 370 13.24 -2.65 -28.21
CA MET A 370 14.12 -2.93 -27.07
C MET A 370 14.88 -1.67 -26.60
N ARG A 371 15.29 -0.79 -27.51
CA ARG A 371 15.92 0.50 -27.17
C ARG A 371 14.94 1.44 -26.49
N VAL A 372 13.73 1.57 -27.04
CA VAL A 372 12.63 2.38 -26.52
C VAL A 372 12.25 1.90 -25.11
N TYR A 373 12.11 0.58 -24.92
CA TYR A 373 11.83 -0.03 -23.62
C TYR A 373 12.93 0.31 -22.60
N GLY A 374 14.20 0.15 -22.97
CA GLY A 374 15.33 0.49 -22.11
C GLY A 374 15.35 1.97 -21.70
N ALA A 375 15.13 2.87 -22.67
CA ALA A 375 15.06 4.31 -22.43
C ALA A 375 13.87 4.72 -21.53
N LEU A 376 12.73 4.06 -21.71
CA LEU A 376 11.53 4.27 -20.88
C LEU A 376 11.79 3.87 -19.43
N MET A 377 12.30 2.66 -19.21
CA MET A 377 12.57 2.15 -17.86
C MET A 377 13.65 2.97 -17.16
N TRP A 378 14.70 3.38 -17.88
CA TRP A 378 15.73 4.28 -17.35
C TRP A 378 15.14 5.62 -16.90
N SER A 379 14.28 6.21 -17.72
CA SER A 379 13.70 7.53 -17.43
C SER A 379 12.66 7.45 -16.31
N LEU A 380 11.83 6.41 -16.29
CA LEU A 380 10.85 6.18 -15.21
C LEU A 380 11.50 5.85 -13.88
N GLY A 381 12.60 5.07 -13.88
CA GLY A 381 13.37 4.77 -12.67
C GLY A 381 13.86 6.04 -11.97
N LYS A 382 14.30 7.05 -12.74
CA LYS A 382 14.72 8.35 -12.21
C LYS A 382 13.57 9.17 -11.61
N VAL A 383 12.37 9.07 -12.18
CA VAL A 383 11.22 9.92 -11.80
C VAL A 383 10.43 9.31 -10.64
N LEU A 384 10.12 8.01 -10.71
CA LEU A 384 9.33 7.29 -9.71
C LEU A 384 10.12 7.05 -8.43
N ASN A 385 11.45 6.86 -8.53
CA ASN A 385 12.34 6.61 -7.38
C ASN A 385 11.84 5.47 -6.48
N THR A 386 11.27 4.42 -7.07
CA THR A 386 10.83 3.20 -6.39
C THR A 386 11.84 2.09 -6.61
N PRO A 387 12.15 1.27 -5.59
CA PRO A 387 13.01 0.09 -5.79
C PRO A 387 12.31 -1.00 -6.62
N GLU A 388 10.97 -0.97 -6.67
CA GLU A 388 10.15 -1.91 -7.43
C GLU A 388 10.14 -1.55 -8.91
N VAL A 389 10.37 -2.57 -9.74
CA VAL A 389 10.29 -2.45 -11.20
C VAL A 389 8.83 -2.50 -11.62
N MET A 390 8.37 -1.41 -12.22
CA MET A 390 7.02 -1.29 -12.74
C MET A 390 6.77 -2.27 -13.88
N ARG A 391 5.61 -2.94 -13.86
CA ARG A 391 5.20 -3.82 -14.95
C ARG A 391 4.82 -3.00 -16.19
N VAL A 392 5.41 -3.36 -17.31
CA VAL A 392 5.14 -2.77 -18.63
C VAL A 392 4.37 -3.77 -19.48
N TYR A 393 3.28 -3.32 -20.08
CA TYR A 393 2.50 -4.04 -21.07
C TYR A 393 2.82 -3.47 -22.44
N ILE A 394 3.26 -4.33 -23.36
CA ILE A 394 3.63 -3.93 -24.73
C ILE A 394 2.53 -4.45 -25.64
N GLY A 395 1.95 -3.57 -26.46
CA GLY A 395 0.84 -3.95 -27.33
C GLY A 395 0.45 -2.85 -28.32
N CYS A 396 -0.65 -3.09 -29.02
CA CYS A 396 -1.28 -2.17 -29.94
C CYS A 396 -2.80 -2.21 -29.75
N ASP A 397 -3.44 -1.04 -29.75
CA ASP A 397 -4.90 -0.92 -29.67
C ASP A 397 -5.48 -0.90 -31.10
N TYR A 398 -6.12 -2.00 -31.52
CA TYR A 398 -6.89 -2.10 -32.78
C TYR A 398 -8.36 -2.42 -32.55
#